data_AF-A0AAN7D2U6-F1
#
_entry.id   AF-A0AAN7D2U6-F1
#
_cell.length_a   1.000
_cell.length_b   1.000
_cell.length_c   1.000
_cell.angle_alpha   90.00
_cell.angle_beta   90.00
_cell.angle_gamma   90.00
#
_symmetry.space_group_name_H-M   'P 1'
#
loop_
_entity.id
_entity.type
_entity.pdbx_description
1 polymer ?
#
loop_
_entity_poly.entity_id
_entity_poly.type
_entity_poly.pdbx_seq_one_letter_code
_entity_poly.pdbx_strand_id
1 'polypeptide(L)'
;MPAAENKVLASAKFIAENSKNVSIPKENLSSAVETILKNMKMRKYSTKTWNEHPLHPKTADCRTVDWIFLVDLLNFSFWSDLDVKDRSTPHPDRYAVNYEGTLYTGYWSLCAAINRALDNGIPITNPAYYLQASDEKLAAIFKSDTKESAPMLDERIRVMREAAQVLCQKFDGSFANCIAQANQSASKLLDIIVDNFASFRDIHEFHGKKVYILKRAQILIADLWACFDGQGHGEFSDIDSITMFADYRVPQALYQLGLLRYSPQLIKKLEKREYFPSGSEDEVEIRGNSIWAVELAREAIHKIDPALNINAILIDFYIWDMAKEIQDQMTVPTHCTRSCFY
;
A
#
# COMPACT_ATOMS: atom_id res chain seq x y z
N MET A 1 0.67 -6.09 -30.72
CA MET A 1 -0.04 -4.86 -30.30
C MET A 1 0.96 -4.03 -29.50
N PRO A 2 1.00 -2.70 -29.60
CA PRO A 2 1.78 -1.90 -28.66
C PRO A 2 1.30 -2.22 -27.24
N ALA A 3 2.23 -2.31 -26.28
CA ALA A 3 1.88 -2.50 -24.88
C ALA A 3 0.93 -1.36 -24.46
N ALA A 4 -0.15 -1.70 -23.77
CA ALA A 4 -1.07 -0.69 -23.24
C ALA A 4 -0.29 0.27 -22.33
N GLU A 5 -0.54 1.57 -22.45
CA GLU A 5 0.11 2.58 -21.62
C GLU A 5 -0.24 2.36 -20.14
N ASN A 6 0.78 2.33 -19.28
CA ASN A 6 0.60 2.22 -17.83
C ASN A 6 -0.05 3.51 -17.31
N LYS A 7 -1.35 3.44 -17.00
CA LYS A 7 -2.17 4.59 -16.56
C LYS A 7 -1.62 5.23 -15.29
N VAL A 8 -1.11 4.43 -14.35
CA VAL A 8 -0.54 4.94 -13.10
C VAL A 8 0.74 5.71 -13.38
N LEU A 9 1.64 5.12 -14.17
CA LEU A 9 2.91 5.76 -14.47
C LEU A 9 2.75 7.03 -15.31
N ALA A 10 1.85 7.01 -16.31
CA ALA A 10 1.49 8.19 -17.09
C ALA A 10 0.89 9.29 -16.21
N SER A 11 0.05 8.93 -15.24
CA SER A 11 -0.51 9.87 -14.27
C SER A 11 0.56 10.46 -13.36
N ALA A 12 1.45 9.63 -12.82
CA ALA A 12 2.55 10.06 -11.96
C ALA A 12 3.48 11.06 -12.66
N LYS A 13 3.84 10.77 -13.92
CA LYS A 13 4.61 11.69 -14.76
C LYS A 13 3.87 13.01 -14.99
N PHE A 14 2.59 12.95 -15.37
CA PHE A 14 1.77 14.14 -15.58
C PHE A 14 1.66 15.00 -14.30
N ILE A 15 1.44 14.37 -13.14
CA ILE A 15 1.43 15.06 -11.84
C ILE A 15 2.79 15.73 -11.59
N ALA A 16 3.89 14.98 -11.70
CA ALA A 16 5.23 15.50 -11.42
C ALA A 16 5.62 16.70 -12.33
N GLU A 17 5.19 16.69 -13.60
CA GLU A 17 5.43 17.80 -14.54
C GLU A 17 4.59 19.05 -14.27
N ASN A 18 3.48 18.91 -13.53
CA ASN A 18 2.51 19.98 -13.28
C ASN A 18 2.34 20.31 -11.78
N SER A 19 3.20 19.75 -10.92
CA SER A 19 3.19 19.99 -9.47
C SER A 19 3.76 21.36 -9.13
N LYS A 20 3.22 21.98 -8.08
CA LYS A 20 3.63 23.29 -7.57
C LYS A 20 4.36 23.20 -6.23
N ASN A 21 3.91 22.32 -5.35
CA ASN A 21 4.39 22.17 -3.98
C ASN A 21 5.35 21.00 -3.80
N VAL A 22 5.39 20.05 -4.74
CA VAL A 22 6.31 18.92 -4.74
C VAL A 22 7.14 18.89 -6.02
N SER A 23 8.42 18.57 -5.89
CA SER A 23 9.35 18.43 -7.03
C SER A 23 10.38 17.33 -6.79
N ILE A 24 10.97 16.83 -7.87
CA ILE A 24 12.03 15.80 -7.85
C ILE A 24 13.36 16.45 -8.25
N PRO A 25 14.27 16.73 -7.29
CA PRO A 25 15.56 17.35 -7.57
C PRO A 25 16.50 16.35 -8.25
N LYS A 26 16.68 16.50 -9.57
CA LYS A 26 17.50 15.57 -10.40
C LYS A 26 18.95 15.49 -9.92
N GLU A 27 19.46 16.56 -9.32
CA GLU A 27 20.80 16.63 -8.73
C GLU A 27 21.04 15.60 -7.62
N ASN A 28 19.99 15.15 -6.91
CA ASN A 28 20.08 14.20 -5.80
C ASN A 28 19.87 12.73 -6.24
N LEU A 29 19.46 12.50 -7.49
CA LEU A 29 19.06 11.17 -7.96
C LEU A 29 20.21 10.16 -7.85
N SER A 30 21.42 10.54 -8.25
CA SER A 30 22.60 9.64 -8.22
C SER A 30 22.92 9.18 -6.79
N SER A 31 23.01 10.12 -5.84
CA SER A 31 23.35 9.80 -4.45
C SER A 31 22.27 8.98 -3.75
N ALA A 32 21.00 9.25 -4.04
CA ALA A 32 19.88 8.48 -3.51
C ALA A 32 19.89 7.05 -4.06
N VAL A 33 20.09 6.89 -5.37
CA VAL A 33 20.20 5.60 -6.05
C VAL A 33 21.36 4.78 -5.53
N GLU A 34 22.54 5.38 -5.33
CA GLU A 34 23.70 4.70 -4.74
C GLU A 34 23.39 4.20 -3.32
N THR A 35 22.69 5.01 -2.52
CA THR A 35 22.28 4.65 -1.16
C THR A 35 21.29 3.49 -1.15
N ILE A 36 20.23 3.57 -1.96
CA ILE A 36 19.21 2.52 -2.13
C ILE A 36 19.90 1.22 -2.58
N LEU A 37 20.67 1.27 -3.66
CA LEU A 37 21.33 0.11 -4.26
C LEU A 37 22.29 -0.57 -3.27
N LYS A 38 23.12 0.22 -2.57
CA LYS A 38 24.04 -0.30 -1.55
C LYS A 38 23.29 -1.03 -0.44
N ASN A 39 22.24 -0.42 0.10
CA ASN A 39 21.47 -1.01 1.21
C ASN A 39 20.68 -2.25 0.79
N MET A 40 20.05 -2.24 -0.38
CA MET A 40 19.34 -3.41 -0.92
C MET A 40 20.30 -4.59 -1.14
N LYS A 41 21.50 -4.34 -1.69
CA LYS A 41 22.54 -5.37 -1.87
C LYS A 41 23.02 -5.93 -0.52
N MET A 42 23.26 -5.07 0.48
CA MET A 42 23.69 -5.51 1.82
C MET A 42 22.63 -6.38 2.51
N ARG A 43 21.34 -6.05 2.35
CA ARG A 43 20.21 -6.79 2.95
C ARG A 43 19.79 -8.02 2.16
N LYS A 44 20.29 -8.19 0.93
CA LYS A 44 19.82 -9.21 -0.03
C LYS A 44 18.29 -9.15 -0.21
N TYR A 45 17.77 -7.93 -0.36
CA TYR A 45 16.33 -7.67 -0.41
C TYR A 45 15.66 -8.48 -1.53
N SER A 46 14.57 -9.19 -1.20
CA SER A 46 13.86 -10.05 -2.16
C SER A 46 12.41 -10.28 -1.71
N THR A 47 11.61 -10.92 -2.57
CA THR A 47 10.25 -11.40 -2.28
C THR A 47 10.16 -12.20 -0.98
N LYS A 48 11.24 -12.92 -0.61
CA LYS A 48 11.29 -13.76 0.59
C LYS A 48 11.07 -13.00 1.89
N THR A 49 11.45 -11.72 1.94
CA THR A 49 11.24 -10.87 3.11
C THR A 49 9.76 -10.75 3.49
N TRP A 50 8.85 -10.81 2.51
CA TRP A 50 7.42 -10.84 2.77
C TRP A 50 7.01 -12.08 3.57
N ASN A 51 7.52 -13.26 3.20
CA ASN A 51 7.20 -14.53 3.85
C ASN A 51 7.81 -14.68 5.26
N GLU A 52 8.82 -13.88 5.60
CA GLU A 52 9.50 -13.92 6.90
C GLU A 52 8.65 -13.31 8.04
N HIS A 53 7.74 -12.38 7.74
CA HIS A 53 6.98 -11.69 8.79
C HIS A 53 6.01 -12.64 9.52
N PRO A 54 5.99 -12.70 10.87
CA PRO A 54 5.24 -13.70 11.63
C PRO A 54 3.72 -13.68 11.38
N LEU A 55 3.14 -12.52 11.09
CA LEU A 55 1.70 -12.38 10.86
C LEU A 55 1.24 -12.78 9.45
N HIS A 56 2.15 -13.01 8.50
CA HIS A 56 1.78 -13.44 7.15
C HIS A 56 1.57 -14.96 7.09
N PRO A 57 0.60 -15.44 6.27
CA PRO A 57 0.40 -16.87 6.04
C PRO A 57 1.69 -17.59 5.65
N LYS A 58 1.85 -18.84 6.12
CA LYS A 58 3.04 -19.67 5.87
C LYS A 58 2.86 -20.71 4.77
N THR A 59 1.71 -20.70 4.13
CA THR A 59 1.40 -21.54 2.97
C THR A 59 1.10 -20.67 1.76
N ALA A 60 1.29 -21.21 0.57
CA ALA A 60 0.97 -20.56 -0.71
C ALA A 60 -0.20 -21.32 -1.37
N ASP A 61 -1.41 -21.18 -0.81
CA ASP A 61 -2.63 -21.84 -1.30
C ASP A 61 -3.79 -20.85 -1.47
N CYS A 62 -4.95 -21.31 -1.94
CA CYS A 62 -6.10 -20.44 -2.20
C CYS A 62 -6.58 -19.67 -0.95
N ARG A 63 -6.40 -20.22 0.26
CA ARG A 63 -6.77 -19.53 1.50
C ARG A 63 -5.85 -18.34 1.76
N THR A 64 -4.58 -18.46 1.37
CA THR A 64 -3.62 -17.36 1.40
C THR A 64 -4.01 -16.26 0.42
N VAL A 65 -4.50 -16.61 -0.78
CA VAL A 65 -5.05 -15.63 -1.73
C VAL A 65 -6.20 -14.84 -1.12
N ASP A 66 -7.17 -15.53 -0.51
CA ASP A 66 -8.34 -14.86 0.10
C ASP A 66 -7.94 -14.03 1.34
N TRP A 67 -6.91 -14.46 2.09
CA TRP A 67 -6.32 -13.68 3.19
C TRP A 67 -5.66 -12.39 2.67
N ILE A 68 -4.79 -12.49 1.65
CA ILE A 68 -4.11 -11.33 1.05
C ILE A 68 -5.16 -10.35 0.51
N PHE A 69 -6.14 -10.85 -0.24
CA PHE A 69 -7.24 -10.03 -0.75
C PHE A 69 -7.93 -9.22 0.34
N LEU A 70 -8.32 -9.88 1.45
CA LEU A 70 -9.03 -9.20 2.53
C LEU A 70 -8.14 -8.17 3.24
N VAL A 71 -6.87 -8.50 3.50
CA VAL A 71 -5.93 -7.58 4.16
C VAL A 71 -5.69 -6.35 3.29
N ASP A 72 -5.48 -6.51 1.98
CA ASP A 72 -5.27 -5.37 1.08
C ASP A 72 -6.53 -4.57 0.77
N LEU A 73 -7.68 -5.23 0.76
CA LEU A 73 -9.00 -4.58 0.77
C LEU A 73 -9.19 -3.69 2.02
N LEU A 74 -8.45 -3.93 3.10
CA LEU A 74 -8.54 -3.19 4.36
C LEU A 74 -7.26 -2.38 4.66
N ASN A 75 -6.28 -2.35 3.76
CA ASN A 75 -4.98 -1.72 3.93
C ASN A 75 -5.03 -0.19 3.72
N PHE A 76 -5.79 0.50 4.59
CA PHE A 76 -5.94 1.96 4.58
C PHE A 76 -6.07 2.60 5.97
N SER A 77 -5.66 3.87 6.07
CA SER A 77 -5.90 4.79 7.21
C SER A 77 -5.46 4.27 8.60
N PHE A 78 -4.21 3.82 8.73
CA PHE A 78 -3.68 3.26 9.98
C PHE A 78 -3.08 4.27 10.99
N TRP A 79 -2.92 5.54 10.61
CA TRP A 79 -2.42 6.58 11.53
C TRP A 79 -3.49 6.94 12.59
N SER A 80 -3.07 7.47 13.73
CA SER A 80 -3.94 7.81 14.86
C SER A 80 -3.98 9.31 15.10
N ASP A 81 -5.15 9.80 15.52
CA ASP A 81 -5.34 11.18 15.95
C ASP A 81 -4.73 11.45 17.34
N LEU A 82 -4.50 10.39 18.13
CA LEU A 82 -3.84 10.47 19.44
C LEU A 82 -2.33 10.63 19.33
N ASP A 83 -1.73 10.17 18.23
CA ASP A 83 -0.33 10.42 17.96
C ASP A 83 -0.18 11.91 17.61
N VAL A 84 0.17 12.77 18.56
CA VAL A 84 0.38 14.21 18.30
C VAL A 84 1.71 14.50 17.61
N LYS A 85 2.65 13.56 17.65
CA LYS A 85 3.96 13.63 16.98
C LYS A 85 4.18 12.36 16.17
N ASP A 86 4.83 12.50 15.02
CA ASP A 86 5.20 11.37 14.19
C ASP A 86 6.47 10.70 14.75
N ARG A 87 6.29 9.71 15.64
CA ARG A 87 7.38 9.02 16.34
C ARG A 87 7.18 7.51 16.33
N SER A 88 8.28 6.76 16.44
CA SER A 88 8.26 5.29 16.45
C SER A 88 7.47 4.73 17.63
N THR A 89 7.51 5.40 18.79
CA THR A 89 6.66 5.07 19.95
C THR A 89 5.24 5.60 19.73
N PRO A 90 4.24 4.71 19.55
CA PRO A 90 2.85 5.12 19.41
C PRO A 90 2.27 5.61 20.75
N HIS A 91 1.22 6.42 20.69
CA HIS A 91 0.41 6.75 21.87
C HIS A 91 -0.13 5.46 22.53
N PRO A 92 -0.09 5.31 23.87
CA PRO A 92 -0.47 4.05 24.54
C PRO A 92 -1.95 3.67 24.35
N ASP A 93 -2.81 4.66 24.11
CA ASP A 93 -4.23 4.46 23.84
C ASP A 93 -4.56 4.28 22.35
N ARG A 94 -3.57 4.35 21.44
CA ARG A 94 -3.76 4.16 19.99
C ARG A 94 -4.31 2.78 19.68
N TYR A 95 -5.12 2.67 18.62
CA TYR A 95 -5.70 1.42 18.16
C TYR A 95 -4.64 0.33 18.07
N ALA A 96 -4.87 -0.74 18.81
CA ALA A 96 -3.96 -1.86 18.87
C ALA A 96 -4.71 -3.17 19.08
N VAL A 97 -4.11 -4.25 18.59
CA VAL A 97 -4.68 -5.60 18.64
C VAL A 97 -3.65 -6.52 19.27
N ASN A 98 -4.02 -7.18 20.36
CA ASN A 98 -3.22 -8.23 20.97
C ASN A 98 -3.45 -9.55 20.22
N TYR A 99 -2.36 -10.14 19.77
CA TYR A 99 -2.34 -11.46 19.15
C TYR A 99 -1.11 -12.23 19.64
N GLU A 100 -1.34 -13.43 20.16
CA GLU A 100 -0.31 -14.29 20.75
C GLU A 100 0.61 -13.58 21.78
N GLY A 101 0.03 -12.70 22.61
CA GLY A 101 0.75 -11.97 23.65
C GLY A 101 1.53 -10.75 23.15
N THR A 102 1.51 -10.46 21.85
CA THR A 102 2.14 -9.26 21.25
C THR A 102 1.07 -8.23 20.90
N LEU A 103 1.29 -6.98 21.30
CA LEU A 103 0.39 -5.86 20.98
C LEU A 103 0.84 -5.19 19.67
N TYR A 104 0.04 -5.33 18.61
CA TYR A 104 0.33 -4.79 17.28
C TYR A 104 -0.41 -3.47 17.03
N THR A 105 0.24 -2.53 16.34
CA THR A 105 -0.32 -1.25 15.91
C THR A 105 -0.15 -1.03 14.41
N GLY A 106 -0.80 0.00 13.85
CA GLY A 106 -0.68 0.32 12.43
C GLY A 106 -1.20 -0.80 11.53
N TYR A 107 -0.55 -1.02 10.38
CA TYR A 107 -0.88 -2.13 9.47
C TYR A 107 -0.91 -3.49 10.17
N TRP A 108 0.06 -3.76 11.06
CA TRP A 108 0.15 -5.04 11.75
C TRP A 108 -1.03 -5.34 12.68
N SER A 109 -1.72 -4.31 13.18
CA SER A 109 -2.96 -4.52 13.96
C SER A 109 -4.08 -5.13 13.11
N LEU A 110 -4.14 -4.83 11.80
CA LEU A 110 -5.10 -5.45 10.89
C LEU A 110 -4.78 -6.93 10.70
N CYS A 111 -3.53 -7.28 10.38
CA CYS A 111 -3.11 -8.67 10.21
C CYS A 111 -3.38 -9.48 11.49
N ALA A 112 -3.07 -8.90 12.66
CA ALA A 112 -3.36 -9.48 13.96
C ALA A 112 -4.87 -9.71 14.18
N ALA A 113 -5.73 -8.76 13.79
CA ALA A 113 -7.18 -8.89 13.93
C ALA A 113 -7.75 -10.01 13.05
N ILE A 114 -7.27 -10.12 11.80
CA ILE A 114 -7.68 -11.18 10.87
C ILE A 114 -7.22 -12.54 11.38
N ASN A 115 -5.95 -12.69 11.79
CA ASN A 115 -5.44 -13.95 12.30
C ASN A 115 -6.13 -14.36 13.60
N ARG A 116 -6.35 -13.41 14.53
CA ARG A 116 -7.11 -13.64 15.76
C ARG A 116 -8.54 -14.13 15.46
N ALA A 117 -9.19 -13.62 14.42
CA ALA A 117 -10.52 -14.09 14.04
C ALA A 117 -10.47 -15.53 13.48
N LEU A 118 -9.51 -15.82 12.61
CA LEU A 118 -9.32 -17.16 12.04
C LEU A 118 -9.03 -18.22 13.11
N ASP A 119 -8.14 -17.92 14.06
CA ASP A 119 -7.81 -18.84 15.17
C ASP A 119 -8.99 -19.07 16.12
N ASN A 120 -9.90 -18.11 16.23
CA ASN A 120 -11.16 -18.25 16.96
C ASN A 120 -12.28 -18.91 16.13
N GLY A 121 -11.95 -19.50 14.97
CA GLY A 121 -12.89 -20.22 14.13
C GLY A 121 -13.86 -19.33 13.35
N ILE A 122 -13.59 -18.03 13.26
CA ILE A 122 -14.39 -17.11 12.44
C ILE A 122 -13.86 -17.14 11.01
N PRO A 123 -14.66 -17.54 10.00
CA PRO A 123 -14.20 -17.65 8.62
C PRO A 123 -14.17 -16.27 7.93
N ILE A 124 -13.41 -15.33 8.50
CA ILE A 124 -13.42 -13.92 8.08
C ILE A 124 -12.90 -13.69 6.67
N THR A 125 -12.11 -14.61 6.12
CA THR A 125 -11.65 -14.57 4.72
C THR A 125 -12.70 -15.08 3.73
N ASN A 126 -13.79 -15.70 4.18
CA ASN A 126 -14.86 -16.17 3.31
C ASN A 126 -15.84 -15.03 2.96
N PRO A 127 -15.99 -14.64 1.67
CA PRO A 127 -16.92 -13.59 1.25
C PRO A 127 -18.36 -13.81 1.69
N ALA A 128 -18.85 -15.05 1.67
CA ALA A 128 -20.21 -15.34 2.11
C ALA A 128 -20.42 -15.01 3.60
N TYR A 129 -19.38 -15.13 4.43
CA TYR A 129 -19.45 -14.79 5.85
C TYR A 129 -19.61 -13.28 6.04
N TYR A 130 -18.69 -12.47 5.51
CA TYR A 130 -18.74 -11.02 5.73
C TYR A 130 -19.80 -10.30 4.88
N LEU A 131 -20.42 -10.99 3.92
CA LEU A 131 -21.67 -10.54 3.30
C LEU A 131 -22.89 -10.67 4.24
N GLN A 132 -22.95 -11.71 5.06
CA GLN A 132 -24.14 -12.06 5.87
C GLN A 132 -24.02 -11.70 7.35
N ALA A 133 -22.80 -11.64 7.90
CA ALA A 133 -22.57 -11.27 9.29
C ALA A 133 -23.18 -9.89 9.60
N SER A 134 -23.63 -9.68 10.84
CA SER A 134 -24.10 -8.37 11.28
C SER A 134 -22.92 -7.41 11.48
N ASP A 135 -23.20 -6.11 11.45
CA ASP A 135 -22.16 -5.10 11.63
C ASP A 135 -21.50 -5.22 13.02
N GLU A 136 -22.24 -5.64 14.05
CA GLU A 136 -21.68 -5.90 15.38
C GLU A 136 -20.69 -7.07 15.38
N LYS A 137 -20.97 -8.14 14.61
CA LYS A 137 -20.06 -9.28 14.49
C LYS A 137 -18.78 -8.90 13.75
N LEU A 138 -18.90 -8.11 12.68
CA LEU A 138 -17.73 -7.62 11.94
C LEU A 138 -16.93 -6.61 12.77
N ALA A 139 -17.60 -5.70 13.48
CA ALA A 139 -16.97 -4.76 14.40
C ALA A 139 -16.20 -5.46 15.52
N ALA A 140 -16.74 -6.56 16.05
CA ALA A 140 -16.08 -7.34 17.11
C ALA A 140 -14.72 -7.91 16.69
N ILE A 141 -14.52 -8.23 15.41
CA ILE A 141 -13.25 -8.73 14.88
C ILE A 141 -12.15 -7.67 15.02
N PHE A 142 -12.49 -6.43 14.70
CA PHE A 142 -11.57 -5.29 14.77
C PHE A 142 -11.56 -4.63 16.15
N LYS A 143 -12.11 -5.27 17.19
CA LYS A 143 -12.13 -4.70 18.54
C LYS A 143 -10.71 -4.42 19.03
N SER A 144 -10.50 -3.19 19.49
CA SER A 144 -9.24 -2.72 20.07
C SER A 144 -9.01 -3.33 21.45
N ASP A 145 -7.74 -3.59 21.76
CA ASP A 145 -7.25 -3.91 23.11
C ASP A 145 -6.78 -2.66 23.86
N THR A 146 -6.91 -1.47 23.26
CA THR A 146 -6.66 -0.14 23.83
C THR A 146 -7.92 0.74 23.73
N LYS A 147 -7.83 2.05 24.04
CA LYS A 147 -9.01 2.93 24.08
C LYS A 147 -9.48 3.41 22.70
N GLU A 148 -8.57 3.69 21.78
CA GLU A 148 -8.95 4.13 20.44
C GLU A 148 -9.56 2.95 19.66
N SER A 149 -10.71 3.18 19.04
CA SER A 149 -11.37 2.21 18.18
C SER A 149 -10.64 2.05 16.84
N ALA A 150 -10.95 0.97 16.11
CA ALA A 150 -10.42 0.78 14.76
C ALA A 150 -10.73 2.01 13.88
N PRO A 151 -9.72 2.60 13.21
CA PRO A 151 -9.94 3.76 12.37
C PRO A 151 -10.80 3.37 11.16
N MET A 152 -11.81 4.20 10.85
CA MET A 152 -12.73 4.02 9.73
C MET A 152 -13.45 2.66 9.74
N LEU A 153 -13.91 2.21 10.91
CA LEU A 153 -14.54 0.89 11.08
C LEU A 153 -15.78 0.71 10.20
N ASP A 154 -16.63 1.73 10.09
CA ASP A 154 -17.84 1.68 9.26
C ASP A 154 -17.47 1.53 7.78
N GLU A 155 -16.44 2.26 7.31
CA GLU A 155 -15.93 2.11 5.96
C GLU A 155 -15.29 0.74 5.72
N ARG A 156 -14.57 0.17 6.70
CA ARG A 156 -14.03 -1.20 6.60
C ARG A 156 -15.15 -2.21 6.39
N ILE A 157 -16.22 -2.13 7.19
CA ILE A 157 -17.39 -3.00 7.05
C ILE A 157 -18.06 -2.80 5.69
N ARG A 158 -18.24 -1.55 5.25
CA ARG A 158 -18.81 -1.23 3.94
C ARG A 158 -18.00 -1.84 2.80
N VAL A 159 -16.67 -1.64 2.77
CA VAL A 159 -15.83 -2.17 1.67
C VAL A 159 -15.76 -3.69 1.68
N MET A 160 -15.82 -4.33 2.86
CA MET A 160 -15.96 -5.78 2.97
C MET A 160 -17.25 -6.25 2.29
N ARG A 161 -18.40 -5.65 2.62
CA ARG A 161 -19.68 -6.03 2.00
C ARG A 161 -19.70 -5.82 0.49
N GLU A 162 -19.19 -4.68 0.02
CA GLU A 162 -19.11 -4.37 -1.41
C GLU A 162 -18.24 -5.40 -2.16
N ALA A 163 -17.06 -5.71 -1.63
CA ALA A 163 -16.19 -6.72 -2.20
C ALA A 163 -16.82 -8.12 -2.15
N ALA A 164 -17.52 -8.46 -1.07
CA ALA A 164 -18.17 -9.75 -0.92
C ALA A 164 -19.25 -9.97 -1.98
N GLN A 165 -20.08 -8.95 -2.23
CA GLN A 165 -21.11 -8.99 -3.26
C GLN A 165 -20.49 -9.29 -4.63
N VAL A 166 -19.41 -8.59 -4.97
CA VAL A 166 -18.68 -8.79 -6.22
C VAL A 166 -18.09 -10.19 -6.32
N LEU A 167 -17.40 -10.66 -5.28
CA LEU A 167 -16.80 -12.00 -5.26
C LEU A 167 -17.85 -13.10 -5.38
N CYS A 168 -18.92 -13.04 -4.59
CA CYS A 168 -19.98 -14.05 -4.63
C CYS A 168 -20.73 -14.05 -5.97
N GLN A 169 -20.95 -12.90 -6.61
CA GLN A 169 -21.73 -12.82 -7.84
C GLN A 169 -20.92 -13.12 -9.10
N LYS A 170 -19.65 -12.72 -9.15
CA LYS A 170 -18.84 -12.74 -10.39
C LYS A 170 -17.66 -13.71 -10.36
N PHE A 171 -17.23 -14.12 -9.17
CA PHE A 171 -15.98 -14.86 -8.97
C PHE A 171 -16.16 -16.08 -8.05
N ASP A 172 -17.37 -16.63 -7.98
CA ASP A 172 -17.71 -17.83 -7.20
C ASP A 172 -17.18 -17.80 -5.75
N GLY A 173 -17.19 -16.62 -5.15
CA GLY A 173 -16.80 -16.43 -3.75
C GLY A 173 -15.29 -16.56 -3.46
N SER A 174 -14.39 -16.48 -4.45
CA SER A 174 -12.94 -16.49 -4.20
C SER A 174 -12.18 -15.53 -5.12
N PHE A 175 -11.17 -14.84 -4.56
CA PHE A 175 -10.34 -13.93 -5.35
C PHE A 175 -9.40 -14.70 -6.31
N ALA A 176 -9.15 -15.99 -6.07
CA ALA A 176 -8.39 -16.84 -6.99
C ALA A 176 -9.01 -16.87 -8.40
N ASN A 177 -10.33 -16.76 -8.51
CA ASN A 177 -11.03 -16.68 -9.80
C ASN A 177 -10.82 -15.34 -10.51
N CYS A 178 -10.57 -14.25 -9.78
CA CYS A 178 -10.12 -12.98 -10.38
C CYS A 178 -8.73 -13.13 -11.00
N ILE A 179 -7.80 -13.75 -10.25
CA ILE A 179 -6.42 -14.01 -10.69
C ILE A 179 -6.43 -14.88 -11.95
N ALA A 180 -7.23 -15.95 -11.99
CA ALA A 180 -7.33 -16.83 -13.14
C ALA A 180 -7.74 -16.08 -14.42
N GLN A 181 -8.67 -15.12 -14.33
CA GLN A 181 -9.08 -14.30 -15.47
C GLN A 181 -7.98 -13.36 -15.99
N ALA A 182 -7.02 -13.00 -15.15
CA ALA A 182 -5.90 -12.15 -15.53
C ALA A 182 -4.87 -12.87 -16.43
N ASN A 183 -4.92 -14.20 -16.53
CA ASN A 183 -4.06 -15.00 -17.42
C ASN A 183 -2.57 -14.59 -17.30
N GLN A 184 -2.06 -14.58 -16.06
CA GLN A 184 -0.67 -14.24 -15.73
C GLN A 184 -0.23 -12.83 -16.19
N SER A 185 -1.15 -11.86 -16.29
CA SER A 185 -0.83 -10.44 -16.49
C SER A 185 -1.24 -9.61 -15.27
N ALA A 186 -0.25 -8.99 -14.63
CA ALA A 186 -0.41 -8.01 -13.56
C ALA A 186 -1.23 -6.81 -14.03
N SER A 187 -0.96 -6.28 -15.23
CA SER A 187 -1.74 -5.16 -15.79
C SER A 187 -3.21 -5.55 -16.01
N LYS A 188 -3.47 -6.76 -16.52
CA LYS A 188 -4.84 -7.26 -16.68
C LYS A 188 -5.54 -7.48 -15.33
N LEU A 189 -4.83 -8.00 -14.33
CA LEU A 189 -5.37 -8.15 -12.98
C LEU A 189 -5.72 -6.78 -12.38
N LEU A 190 -4.87 -5.77 -12.58
CA LEU A 190 -5.12 -4.40 -12.12
C LEU A 190 -6.41 -3.84 -12.74
N ASP A 191 -6.60 -3.98 -14.06
CA ASP A 191 -7.84 -3.55 -14.72
C ASP A 191 -9.07 -4.32 -14.18
N ILE A 192 -8.97 -5.65 -13.99
CA ILE A 192 -10.06 -6.46 -13.39
C ILE A 192 -10.41 -5.95 -11.99
N ILE A 193 -9.41 -5.65 -11.15
CA ILE A 193 -9.62 -5.13 -9.80
C ILE A 193 -10.35 -3.79 -9.86
N VAL A 194 -9.84 -2.84 -10.65
CA VAL A 194 -10.40 -1.48 -10.77
C VAL A 194 -11.82 -1.49 -11.32
N ASP A 195 -12.10 -2.34 -12.31
CA ASP A 195 -13.41 -2.43 -12.94
C ASP A 195 -14.47 -3.02 -12.00
N ASN A 196 -14.07 -3.97 -11.14
CA ASN A 196 -15.02 -4.70 -10.30
C ASN A 196 -15.16 -4.16 -8.87
N PHE A 197 -14.10 -3.60 -8.28
CA PHE A 197 -14.08 -3.24 -6.86
C PHE A 197 -13.88 -1.72 -6.69
N ALA A 198 -14.99 -1.01 -6.43
CA ALA A 198 -15.01 0.45 -6.37
C ALA A 198 -14.05 1.05 -5.34
N SER A 199 -13.84 0.36 -4.20
CA SER A 199 -12.95 0.83 -3.14
C SER A 199 -11.48 0.88 -3.54
N PHE A 200 -11.07 0.16 -4.60
CA PHE A 200 -9.70 0.20 -5.14
C PHE A 200 -9.49 1.33 -6.17
N ARG A 201 -10.53 2.08 -6.55
CA ARG A 201 -10.49 3.15 -7.56
C ARG A 201 -9.93 4.46 -7.00
N ASP A 202 -8.69 4.41 -6.52
CA ASP A 202 -7.87 5.55 -6.10
C ASP A 202 -7.49 6.40 -7.32
N ILE A 203 -8.49 7.18 -7.76
CA ILE A 203 -8.51 7.95 -9.00
C ILE A 203 -9.09 9.34 -8.70
N HIS A 204 -8.37 10.37 -9.12
CA HIS A 204 -8.69 11.76 -8.82
C HIS A 204 -8.67 12.62 -10.09
N GLU A 205 -9.17 13.86 -9.97
CA GLU A 205 -8.98 14.88 -10.99
C GLU A 205 -7.80 15.77 -10.58
N PHE A 206 -6.85 15.98 -11.48
CA PHE A 206 -5.71 16.87 -11.31
C PHE A 206 -5.56 17.72 -12.56
N HIS A 207 -5.69 19.04 -12.40
CA HIS A 207 -5.63 20.03 -13.50
C HIS A 207 -6.53 19.64 -14.70
N GLY A 208 -7.76 19.24 -14.42
CA GLY A 208 -8.77 18.86 -15.43
C GLY A 208 -8.52 17.51 -16.11
N LYS A 209 -7.57 16.71 -15.64
CA LYS A 209 -7.33 15.33 -16.11
C LYS A 209 -7.57 14.31 -15.02
N LYS A 210 -8.12 13.16 -15.42
CA LYS A 210 -8.23 11.99 -14.55
C LYS A 210 -6.84 11.37 -14.35
N VAL A 211 -6.42 11.23 -13.10
CA VAL A 211 -5.13 10.65 -12.70
C VAL A 211 -5.33 9.44 -11.80
N TYR A 212 -4.46 8.44 -11.96
CA TYR A 212 -4.57 7.11 -11.35
C TYR A 212 -3.39 6.90 -10.39
N ILE A 213 -3.68 6.58 -9.13
CA ILE A 213 -2.64 6.24 -8.13
C ILE A 213 -2.75 4.75 -7.76
N LEU A 214 -3.97 4.25 -7.57
CA LEU A 214 -4.30 2.82 -7.45
C LEU A 214 -3.46 2.05 -6.40
N LYS A 215 -3.06 2.69 -5.30
CA LYS A 215 -2.12 2.15 -4.31
C LYS A 215 -2.46 0.73 -3.86
N ARG A 216 -3.67 0.50 -3.33
CA ARG A 216 -4.05 -0.81 -2.78
C ARG A 216 -4.24 -1.89 -3.83
N ALA A 217 -4.66 -1.51 -5.05
CA ALA A 217 -4.81 -2.47 -6.13
C ALA A 217 -3.43 -2.98 -6.59
N GLN A 218 -2.44 -2.09 -6.59
CA GLN A 218 -1.05 -2.44 -6.89
C GLN A 218 -0.40 -3.27 -5.78
N ILE A 219 -0.64 -2.93 -4.50
CA ILE A 219 -0.17 -3.75 -3.37
C ILE A 219 -0.73 -5.18 -3.45
N LEU A 220 -2.03 -5.33 -3.71
CA LEU A 220 -2.65 -6.66 -3.83
C LEU A 220 -1.93 -7.56 -4.83
N ILE A 221 -1.54 -7.01 -5.98
CA ILE A 221 -0.79 -7.77 -7.00
C ILE A 221 0.63 -8.06 -6.53
N ALA A 222 1.29 -7.10 -5.88
CA ALA A 222 2.63 -7.23 -5.36
C ALA A 222 2.74 -8.25 -4.22
N ASP A 223 1.77 -8.29 -3.31
CA ASP A 223 1.71 -9.22 -2.19
C ASP A 223 1.44 -10.65 -2.69
N LEU A 224 0.58 -10.82 -3.70
CA LEU A 224 0.41 -12.10 -4.38
C LEU A 224 1.71 -12.56 -5.06
N TRP A 225 2.38 -11.67 -5.79
CA TRP A 225 3.65 -11.97 -6.43
C TRP A 225 4.73 -12.36 -5.43
N ALA A 226 4.87 -11.60 -4.34
CA ALA A 226 5.88 -11.82 -3.32
C ALA A 226 5.60 -13.08 -2.48
N CYS A 227 4.36 -13.30 -2.07
CA CYS A 227 3.96 -14.47 -1.29
C CYS A 227 4.24 -15.78 -2.04
N PHE A 228 3.89 -15.83 -3.33
CA PHE A 228 4.05 -17.03 -4.16
C PHE A 228 5.40 -17.09 -4.90
N ASP A 229 6.34 -16.17 -4.61
CA ASP A 229 7.66 -16.11 -5.24
C ASP A 229 7.61 -16.16 -6.78
N GLY A 230 6.66 -15.44 -7.37
CA GLY A 230 6.45 -15.38 -8.82
C GLY A 230 5.88 -16.65 -9.46
N GLN A 231 5.30 -17.58 -8.69
CA GLN A 231 4.76 -18.85 -9.17
C GLN A 231 3.25 -18.97 -8.90
N GLY A 232 2.55 -19.89 -9.57
CA GLY A 232 1.14 -20.19 -9.27
C GLY A 232 0.25 -18.95 -9.32
N HIS A 233 -0.39 -18.58 -8.20
CA HIS A 233 -1.25 -17.39 -8.13
C HIS A 233 -0.48 -16.06 -8.15
N GLY A 234 0.84 -16.07 -7.96
CA GLY A 234 1.71 -14.89 -8.09
C GLY A 234 2.51 -14.84 -9.39
N GLU A 235 2.24 -15.73 -10.34
CA GLU A 235 2.93 -15.74 -11.64
C GLU A 235 2.38 -14.65 -12.56
N PHE A 236 3.20 -13.61 -12.79
CA PHE A 236 2.87 -12.50 -13.68
C PHE A 236 4.01 -12.22 -14.65
N SER A 237 3.71 -12.31 -15.95
CA SER A 237 4.65 -12.10 -17.06
C SER A 237 5.10 -10.65 -17.24
N ASP A 238 4.35 -9.71 -16.69
CA ASP A 238 4.52 -8.25 -16.79
C ASP A 238 4.51 -7.59 -15.40
N ILE A 239 5.01 -8.26 -14.35
CA ILE A 239 5.03 -7.75 -12.98
C ILE A 239 5.67 -6.36 -12.85
N ASP A 240 6.64 -6.05 -13.70
CA ASP A 240 7.32 -4.75 -13.74
C ASP A 240 6.42 -3.59 -14.22
N SER A 241 5.19 -3.88 -14.65
CA SER A 241 4.15 -2.87 -14.85
C SER A 241 3.58 -2.29 -13.55
N ILE A 242 3.80 -2.95 -12.42
CA ILE A 242 3.38 -2.45 -11.11
C ILE A 242 4.40 -1.44 -10.58
N THR A 243 3.92 -0.27 -10.16
CA THR A 243 4.74 0.83 -9.62
C THR A 243 4.94 0.69 -8.11
N MET A 244 5.64 1.65 -7.51
CA MET A 244 5.67 1.83 -6.05
C MET A 244 4.30 2.22 -5.48
N PHE A 245 4.14 2.12 -4.17
CA PHE A 245 2.88 2.29 -3.46
C PHE A 245 2.89 3.56 -2.62
N ALA A 246 2.44 4.67 -3.20
CA ALA A 246 2.43 5.97 -2.52
C ALA A 246 1.41 6.01 -1.38
N ASP A 247 1.82 5.55 -0.19
CA ASP A 247 1.12 5.71 1.08
C ASP A 247 1.51 7.03 1.78
N TYR A 248 1.38 7.12 3.10
CA TYR A 248 1.78 8.31 3.87
C TYR A 248 3.26 8.30 4.33
N ARG A 249 3.90 7.13 4.43
CA ARG A 249 5.28 6.92 4.92
C ARG A 249 6.32 6.98 3.83
N VAL A 250 6.08 6.33 2.69
CA VAL A 250 7.04 6.26 1.59
C VAL A 250 7.39 7.66 1.06
N PRO A 251 6.43 8.60 0.87
CA PRO A 251 6.78 9.98 0.47
C PRO A 251 7.66 10.71 1.49
N GLN A 252 7.46 10.48 2.79
CA GLN A 252 8.30 11.05 3.86
C GLN A 252 9.74 10.52 3.75
N ALA A 253 9.92 9.22 3.51
CA ALA A 253 11.23 8.61 3.33
C ALA A 253 11.91 9.07 2.03
N LEU A 254 11.17 9.22 0.94
CA LEU A 254 11.69 9.77 -0.31
C LEU A 254 12.17 11.22 -0.15
N TYR A 255 11.45 12.04 0.63
CA TYR A 255 11.92 13.37 1.02
C TYR A 255 13.24 13.29 1.80
N GLN A 256 13.34 12.38 2.78
CA GLN A 256 14.55 12.20 3.60
C GLN A 256 15.76 11.71 2.78
N LEU A 257 15.53 10.90 1.74
CA LEU A 257 16.55 10.49 0.77
C LEU A 257 16.93 11.61 -0.22
N GLY A 258 16.22 12.74 -0.19
CA GLY A 258 16.41 13.84 -1.11
C GLY A 258 15.81 13.61 -2.50
N LEU A 259 14.99 12.56 -2.69
CA LEU A 259 14.27 12.27 -3.95
C LEU A 259 13.03 13.15 -4.14
N LEU A 260 12.50 13.72 -3.05
CA LEU A 260 11.44 14.72 -3.09
C LEU A 260 11.88 16.01 -2.42
N ARG A 261 11.36 17.14 -2.91
CA ARG A 261 11.49 18.46 -2.29
C ARG A 261 10.12 19.10 -2.19
N TYR A 262 9.80 19.60 -0.99
CA TYR A 262 8.53 20.26 -0.69
C TYR A 262 8.69 21.78 -0.62
N SER A 263 7.65 22.52 -1.02
CA SER A 263 7.59 23.96 -0.86
C SER A 263 7.52 24.35 0.63
N PRO A 264 7.98 25.56 1.02
CA PRO A 264 7.84 26.04 2.39
C PRO A 264 6.38 26.05 2.89
N GLN A 265 5.43 26.26 1.99
CA GLN A 265 4.00 26.24 2.30
C GLN A 265 3.53 24.83 2.65
N LEU A 266 3.92 23.82 1.87
CA LEU A 266 3.57 22.43 2.15
C LEU A 266 4.20 21.94 3.44
N ILE A 267 5.48 22.27 3.69
CA ILE A 267 6.16 21.94 4.95
C ILE A 267 5.38 22.49 6.15
N LYS A 268 4.95 23.76 6.10
CA LYS A 268 4.14 24.36 7.19
C LYS A 268 2.82 23.62 7.44
N LYS A 269 2.15 23.13 6.39
CA LYS A 269 0.92 22.33 6.53
C LYS A 269 1.20 20.99 7.20
N LEU A 270 2.27 20.31 6.79
CA LEU A 270 2.73 19.04 7.38
C LEU A 270 3.13 19.20 8.85
N GLU A 271 3.89 20.23 9.20
CA GLU A 271 4.31 20.54 10.57
C GLU A 271 3.13 20.79 11.52
N LYS A 272 2.08 21.43 11.01
CA LYS A 272 0.82 21.63 11.73
C LYS A 272 -0.08 20.41 11.76
N ARG A 273 0.29 19.34 11.04
CA ARG A 273 -0.53 18.15 10.82
C ARG A 273 -1.92 18.49 10.30
N GLU A 274 -1.99 19.45 9.39
CA GLU A 274 -3.24 19.78 8.70
C GLU A 274 -3.75 18.53 7.98
N TYR A 275 -5.07 18.34 8.01
CA TYR A 275 -5.71 17.26 7.27
C TYR A 275 -5.74 17.60 5.79
N PHE A 276 -5.30 16.66 4.96
CA PHE A 276 -5.33 16.77 3.51
C PHE A 276 -6.53 15.96 2.99
N PRO A 277 -7.56 16.60 2.42
CA PRO A 277 -8.64 15.87 1.77
C PRO A 277 -8.10 14.93 0.69
N SER A 278 -8.67 13.73 0.59
CA SER A 278 -8.34 12.81 -0.49
C SER A 278 -8.69 13.43 -1.84
N GLY A 279 -7.74 13.38 -2.78
CA GLY A 279 -7.83 14.05 -4.07
C GLY A 279 -7.51 15.54 -4.05
N SER A 280 -7.08 16.10 -2.92
CA SER A 280 -6.59 17.48 -2.89
C SER A 280 -5.29 17.61 -3.67
N GLU A 281 -5.04 18.80 -4.22
CA GLU A 281 -3.84 19.07 -5.03
C GLU A 281 -2.55 18.67 -4.29
N ASP A 282 -2.41 19.08 -3.02
CA ASP A 282 -1.25 18.72 -2.21
C ASP A 282 -1.09 17.20 -2.00
N GLU A 283 -2.18 16.47 -1.74
CA GLU A 283 -2.13 15.01 -1.55
C GLU A 283 -1.75 14.29 -2.85
N VAL A 284 -2.38 14.67 -3.96
CA VAL A 284 -2.10 14.12 -5.29
C VAL A 284 -0.67 14.43 -5.71
N GLU A 285 -0.16 15.64 -5.48
CA GLU A 285 1.22 16.01 -5.76
C GLU A 285 2.22 15.15 -4.98
N ILE A 286 2.03 14.98 -3.66
CA ILE A 286 2.91 14.16 -2.83
C ILE A 286 2.97 12.74 -3.37
N ARG A 287 1.82 12.13 -3.64
CA ARG A 287 1.73 10.73 -4.05
C ARG A 287 2.20 10.50 -5.48
N GLY A 288 1.78 11.36 -6.42
CA GLY A 288 2.17 11.27 -7.83
C GLY A 288 3.67 11.49 -8.05
N ASN A 289 4.28 12.46 -7.38
CA ASN A 289 5.73 12.64 -7.44
C ASN A 289 6.48 11.48 -6.79
N SER A 290 5.93 10.86 -5.74
CA SER A 290 6.56 9.67 -5.12
C SER A 290 6.66 8.52 -6.11
N ILE A 291 5.59 8.25 -6.86
CA ILE A 291 5.58 7.21 -7.90
C ILE A 291 6.63 7.52 -8.97
N TRP A 292 6.64 8.76 -9.46
CA TRP A 292 7.58 9.16 -10.51
C TRP A 292 9.04 9.16 -10.04
N ALA A 293 9.31 9.56 -8.79
CA ALA A 293 10.64 9.55 -8.21
C ALA A 293 11.23 8.13 -8.13
N VAL A 294 10.43 7.15 -7.72
CA VAL A 294 10.89 5.74 -7.67
C VAL A 294 11.08 5.19 -9.08
N GLU A 295 10.25 5.55 -10.05
CA GLU A 295 10.49 5.13 -11.44
C GLU A 295 11.83 5.65 -11.95
N LEU A 296 12.13 6.94 -11.73
CA LEU A 296 13.42 7.52 -12.11
C LEU A 296 14.59 6.83 -11.39
N ALA A 297 14.41 6.45 -10.12
CA ALA A 297 15.41 5.68 -9.38
C ALA A 297 15.59 4.26 -9.95
N ARG A 298 14.50 3.58 -10.30
CA ARG A 298 14.51 2.24 -10.93
C ARG A 298 15.24 2.28 -12.27
N GLU A 299 14.94 3.25 -13.13
CA GLU A 299 15.63 3.44 -14.41
C GLU A 299 17.14 3.69 -14.21
N ALA A 300 17.51 4.49 -13.21
CA ALA A 300 18.90 4.77 -12.88
C ALA A 300 19.63 3.53 -12.35
N ILE A 301 19.00 2.74 -11.47
CA ILE A 301 19.53 1.46 -10.99
C ILE A 301 19.77 0.51 -12.16
N HIS A 302 18.79 0.36 -13.06
CA HIS A 302 18.91 -0.51 -14.23
C HIS A 302 20.07 -0.12 -15.15
N LYS A 303 20.35 1.19 -15.29
CA LYS A 303 21.52 1.67 -16.06
C LYS A 303 22.86 1.34 -15.40
N ILE A 304 22.91 1.30 -14.07
CA ILE A 304 24.11 0.97 -13.30
C ILE A 304 24.38 -0.54 -13.31
N ASP A 305 23.33 -1.35 -13.13
CA ASP A 305 23.43 -2.80 -13.02
C ASP A 305 22.25 -3.49 -13.73
N PRO A 306 22.30 -3.65 -15.07
CA PRO A 306 21.20 -4.24 -15.84
C PRO A 306 20.90 -5.71 -15.48
N ALA A 307 21.86 -6.41 -14.88
CA ALA A 307 21.70 -7.80 -14.44
C ALA A 307 20.93 -7.90 -13.11
N LEU A 308 20.80 -6.80 -12.39
CA LEU A 308 20.07 -6.73 -11.14
C LEU A 308 18.58 -6.61 -11.43
N ASN A 309 17.85 -7.70 -11.20
CA ASN A 309 16.41 -7.77 -11.40
C ASN A 309 15.64 -7.09 -10.24
N ILE A 310 15.80 -5.77 -10.09
CA ILE A 310 15.08 -4.94 -9.11
C ILE A 310 14.01 -4.14 -9.83
N ASN A 311 12.76 -4.33 -9.41
CA ASN A 311 11.61 -3.58 -9.89
C ASN A 311 11.12 -2.56 -8.84
N ALA A 312 10.10 -1.77 -9.21
CA ALA A 312 9.56 -0.72 -8.35
C ALA A 312 8.97 -1.27 -7.02
N ILE A 313 8.44 -2.50 -7.04
CA ILE A 313 7.90 -3.18 -5.85
C ILE A 313 9.02 -3.38 -4.81
N LEU A 314 10.15 -3.96 -5.22
CA LEU A 314 11.26 -4.22 -4.29
C LEU A 314 11.89 -2.94 -3.76
N ILE A 315 11.93 -1.88 -4.58
CA ILE A 315 12.39 -0.56 -4.13
C ILE A 315 11.42 0.01 -3.09
N ASP A 316 10.11 -0.09 -3.32
CA ASP A 316 9.08 0.37 -2.38
C ASP A 316 9.17 -0.36 -1.03
N PHE A 317 9.19 -1.69 -1.05
CA PHE A 317 9.33 -2.52 0.15
C PHE A 317 10.55 -2.12 0.97
N TYR A 318 11.70 -1.91 0.32
CA TYR A 318 12.90 -1.40 0.98
C TYR A 318 12.71 0.00 1.59
N ILE A 319 12.12 0.94 0.83
CA ILE A 319 11.90 2.31 1.32
C ILE A 319 10.93 2.33 2.50
N TRP A 320 9.89 1.49 2.47
CA TRP A 320 8.92 1.37 3.55
C TRP A 320 9.56 0.82 4.83
N ASP A 321 10.37 -0.23 4.74
CA ASP A 321 11.13 -0.78 5.87
C ASP A 321 12.10 0.26 6.44
N MET A 322 12.85 0.93 5.55
CA MET A 322 13.75 2.00 5.94
C MET A 322 12.99 3.11 6.67
N ALA A 323 11.81 3.52 6.17
CA ALA A 323 10.98 4.55 6.77
C ALA A 323 10.60 4.24 8.23
N LYS A 324 10.35 2.96 8.53
CA LYS A 324 10.07 2.49 9.89
C LYS A 324 11.31 2.54 10.79
N GLU A 325 12.45 2.11 10.27
CA GLU A 325 13.72 2.10 11.03
C GLU A 325 14.21 3.50 11.39
N ILE A 326 14.06 4.45 10.46
CA ILE A 326 14.54 5.83 10.65
C ILE A 326 13.43 6.79 11.08
N GLN A 327 12.27 6.29 11.52
CA GLN A 327 11.09 7.11 11.77
C GLN A 327 11.36 8.31 12.69
N ASP A 328 12.15 8.13 13.75
CA ASP A 328 12.49 9.20 14.70
C ASP A 328 13.53 10.20 14.16
N GLN A 329 14.14 9.92 13.01
CA GLN A 329 15.12 10.76 12.32
C GLN A 329 14.49 11.56 11.17
N MET A 330 13.22 11.29 10.84
CA MET A 330 12.52 11.97 9.75
C MET A 330 12.37 13.47 10.05
N THR A 331 12.73 14.29 9.07
CA THR A 331 12.76 15.76 9.22
C THR A 331 11.44 16.45 8.88
N VAL A 332 10.50 15.75 8.24
CA VAL A 332 9.16 16.26 7.92
C VAL A 332 8.11 15.26 8.40
N PRO A 333 6.96 15.69 8.93
CA PRO A 333 5.86 14.79 9.25
C PRO A 333 5.24 14.15 8.00
N THR A 334 4.61 13.01 8.18
CA THR A 334 3.74 12.42 7.15
C THR A 334 2.51 13.31 6.87
N HIS A 335 2.01 13.27 5.64
CA HIS A 335 0.73 13.89 5.31
C HIS A 335 -0.41 13.07 5.94
N CYS A 336 -1.45 13.76 6.43
CA CYS A 336 -2.57 13.13 7.13
C CYS A 336 -3.84 13.18 6.26
N THR A 337 -4.15 12.06 5.60
CA THR A 337 -5.38 11.88 4.81
C THR A 337 -6.13 10.67 5.34
N ARG A 338 -7.44 10.81 5.53
CA ARG A 338 -8.36 9.72 5.86
C ARG A 338 -9.11 9.37 4.59
N SER A 339 -8.89 8.18 4.08
CA SER A 339 -9.61 7.67 2.92
C SER A 339 -9.65 6.15 2.96
N CYS A 340 -10.58 5.56 2.21
CA CYS A 340 -10.54 4.14 1.96
C CYS A 340 -9.48 3.74 0.92
N PHE A 341 -8.72 4.67 0.33
CA PHE A 341 -7.80 4.39 -0.76
C PHE A 341 -6.38 4.01 -0.32
N TYR A 342 -5.90 4.46 0.84
CA TYR A 342 -4.54 4.14 1.33
C TYR A 342 -4.32 4.37 2.83
#